data_AF-A0A9E8MZL3-F1
#
_entry.id   AF-A0A9E8MZL3-F1
#
_cell.length_a   1.000
_cell.length_b   1.000
_cell.length_c   1.000
_cell.angle_alpha   90.00
_cell.angle_beta   90.00
_cell.angle_gamma   90.00
#
_symmetry.space_group_name_H-M   'P 1'
#
loop_
_entity.id
_entity.type
_entity.pdbx_description
1 polymer ?
#
loop_
_entity_poly.entity_id
_entity_poly.type
_entity_poly.pdbx_seq_one_letter_code
_entity_poly.pdbx_strand_id
1 'polypeptide(L)'
;MRLSREKNTYNHKTAVRTDRTETEYANYWRLYNDMGYRLIDFESYSTPSGKRYAGVWTENNTIRSRYSKQEAINAIVNQYQVDNAIAGVSVAVLQGGNVVYQRGFGEADKLANKKAHGKSVYLIASISKVIGGTLAAKLEAEGQLKDGTAVSLDLTQPTTNFLAIPRE
;
A
#
# COMPACT_ATOMS: atom_id res chain seq x y z
N MET A 1 11.43 -35.92 -7.04
CA MET A 1 11.11 -35.36 -8.38
C MET A 1 12.06 -34.19 -8.63
N ARG A 2 13.04 -34.36 -9.53
CA ARG A 2 14.07 -33.36 -9.84
C ARG A 2 13.52 -32.49 -10.97
N LEU A 3 13.12 -31.25 -10.67
CA LEU A 3 12.64 -30.32 -11.69
C LEU A 3 13.83 -29.84 -12.54
N SER A 4 13.68 -30.01 -13.85
CA SER A 4 14.58 -29.54 -14.90
C SER A 4 14.80 -28.03 -14.76
N ARG A 5 16.06 -27.58 -14.74
CA ARG A 5 16.42 -26.16 -14.82
C ARG A 5 16.26 -25.71 -16.27
N GLU A 6 15.07 -25.28 -16.65
CA GLU A 6 14.92 -24.39 -17.80
C GLU A 6 15.68 -23.09 -17.49
N LYS A 7 16.67 -22.77 -18.32
CA LYS A 7 17.38 -21.49 -18.25
C LYS A 7 16.40 -20.39 -18.66
N ASN A 8 15.82 -19.73 -17.67
CA ASN A 8 15.01 -18.53 -17.87
C ASN A 8 15.87 -17.45 -18.55
N THR A 9 15.58 -17.15 -19.81
CA THR A 9 16.26 -16.16 -20.67
C THR A 9 15.92 -14.72 -20.32
N TYR A 10 15.15 -14.49 -19.24
CA TYR A 10 14.85 -13.16 -18.71
C TYR A 10 15.54 -12.96 -17.35
N ASN A 11 16.39 -11.93 -17.24
CA ASN A 11 17.12 -11.54 -16.02
C ASN A 11 16.18 -10.92 -14.97
N HIS A 12 15.19 -11.69 -14.51
CA HIS A 12 14.27 -11.29 -13.44
C HIS A 12 14.84 -11.69 -12.08
N LYS A 13 14.80 -10.75 -11.13
CA LYS A 13 15.13 -11.05 -9.74
C LYS A 13 14.02 -11.91 -9.14
N THR A 14 14.40 -12.89 -8.33
CA THR A 14 13.48 -13.80 -7.62
C THR A 14 13.67 -13.68 -6.12
N ALA A 15 12.57 -13.81 -5.38
CA ALA A 15 12.59 -13.96 -3.94
C ALA A 15 11.80 -15.21 -3.53
N VAL A 16 12.33 -15.94 -2.54
CA VAL A 16 11.70 -17.15 -2.00
C VAL A 16 11.59 -17.01 -0.48
N ARG A 17 10.44 -17.37 0.07
CA ARG A 17 10.25 -17.49 1.52
C ARG A 17 9.54 -18.80 1.81
N THR A 18 10.04 -19.53 2.78
CA THR A 18 9.48 -20.81 3.25
C THR A 18 9.38 -20.77 4.76
N ASP A 19 8.63 -21.72 5.33
CA ASP A 19 8.49 -21.90 6.77
C ASP A 19 8.06 -20.62 7.49
N ARG A 20 7.05 -19.92 6.94
CA ARG A 20 6.47 -18.72 7.55
C ARG A 20 5.16 -19.04 8.23
N THR A 21 4.88 -18.37 9.34
CA THR A 21 3.51 -18.23 9.85
C THR A 21 2.66 -17.44 8.86
N GLU A 22 1.33 -17.46 9.02
CA GLU A 22 0.40 -16.73 8.16
C GLU A 22 0.72 -15.22 8.12
N THR A 23 0.89 -14.60 9.29
CA THR A 23 1.22 -13.17 9.41
C THR A 23 2.54 -12.83 8.75
N GLU A 24 3.59 -13.62 8.98
CA GLU A 24 4.90 -13.38 8.35
C GLU A 24 4.81 -13.50 6.82
N TYR A 25 4.10 -14.51 6.31
CA TYR A 25 3.89 -14.69 4.88
C TYR A 25 3.14 -13.49 4.27
N ALA A 26 2.05 -13.05 4.91
CA ALA A 26 1.29 -11.89 4.48
C ALA A 26 2.14 -10.60 4.47
N ASN A 27 3.02 -10.43 5.45
CA ASN A 27 3.97 -9.30 5.48
C ASN A 27 4.95 -9.37 4.29
N TYR A 28 5.52 -10.55 4.00
CA TYR A 28 6.40 -10.71 2.83
C TYR A 28 5.68 -10.51 1.51
N TRP A 29 4.46 -11.01 1.37
CA TRP A 29 3.64 -10.78 0.17
C TRP A 29 3.50 -9.28 -0.10
N ARG A 30 3.12 -8.51 0.93
CA ARG A 30 2.92 -7.05 0.82
C ARG A 30 4.23 -6.32 0.53
N LEU A 31 5.32 -6.71 1.20
CA LEU A 31 6.64 -6.18 0.91
C LEU A 31 7.02 -6.41 -0.56
N TYR A 32 6.92 -7.63 -1.07
CA TYR A 32 7.26 -7.93 -2.47
C TYR A 32 6.33 -7.24 -3.46
N ASN A 33 5.04 -7.12 -3.13
CA ASN A 33 4.12 -6.32 -3.93
C ASN A 33 4.55 -4.85 -3.98
N ASP A 34 4.97 -4.27 -2.87
CA ASP A 34 5.55 -2.93 -2.80
C ASP A 34 6.85 -2.84 -3.63
N MET A 35 7.67 -3.91 -3.68
CA MET A 35 8.96 -3.92 -4.37
C MET A 35 8.85 -4.05 -5.89
N GLY A 36 7.64 -4.19 -6.45
CA GLY A 36 7.50 -4.44 -7.89
C GLY A 36 7.53 -5.91 -8.27
N TYR A 37 7.35 -6.83 -7.33
CA TYR A 37 7.33 -8.26 -7.61
C TYR A 37 5.89 -8.76 -7.64
N ARG A 38 5.66 -9.88 -8.34
CA ARG A 38 4.41 -10.64 -8.31
C ARG A 38 4.69 -12.03 -7.76
N LEU A 39 3.71 -12.60 -7.05
CA LEU A 39 3.75 -14.01 -6.67
C LEU A 39 3.62 -14.86 -7.94
N ILE A 40 4.40 -15.94 -8.01
CA ILE A 40 4.30 -16.94 -9.07
C ILE A 40 4.00 -18.34 -8.55
N ASP A 41 4.26 -18.59 -7.28
CA ASP A 41 4.00 -19.88 -6.64
C ASP A 41 3.70 -19.69 -5.15
N PHE A 42 2.83 -20.52 -4.60
CA PHE A 42 2.38 -20.49 -3.22
C PHE A 42 2.06 -21.89 -2.71
N GLU A 43 2.56 -22.19 -1.51
CA GLU A 43 2.29 -23.45 -0.84
C GLU A 43 1.89 -23.21 0.62
N SER A 44 1.07 -24.12 1.15
CA SER A 44 0.83 -24.22 2.58
C SER A 44 0.91 -25.67 3.04
N TYR A 45 1.58 -25.91 4.15
CA TYR A 45 1.84 -27.26 4.67
C TYR A 45 1.83 -27.29 6.19
N SER A 46 1.52 -28.46 6.76
CA SER A 46 1.50 -28.67 8.21
C SER A 46 2.88 -29.10 8.71
N THR A 47 3.28 -28.60 9.88
CA THR A 47 4.47 -29.02 10.63
C THR A 47 4.06 -29.34 12.07
N PRO A 48 4.91 -30.03 12.87
CA PRO A 48 4.65 -30.19 14.30
C PRO A 48 4.46 -28.86 15.05
N SER A 49 5.00 -27.75 14.53
CA SER A 49 4.88 -26.39 15.09
C SER A 49 3.74 -25.57 14.47
N GLY A 50 2.80 -26.22 13.77
CA GLY A 50 1.62 -25.61 13.15
C GLY A 50 1.72 -25.44 11.64
N LYS A 51 0.71 -24.80 11.05
CA LYS A 51 0.63 -24.52 9.61
C LYS A 51 1.72 -23.52 9.20
N ARG A 52 2.31 -23.77 8.03
CA ARG A 52 3.36 -22.96 7.42
C ARG A 52 3.02 -22.62 5.98
N TYR A 53 3.57 -21.51 5.53
CA TYR A 53 3.33 -20.93 4.23
C TYR A 53 4.66 -20.68 3.52
N ALA A 54 4.66 -20.89 2.21
CA ALA A 54 5.79 -20.60 1.34
C ALA A 54 5.33 -19.88 0.08
N GLY A 55 6.22 -19.10 -0.51
CA GLY A 55 5.97 -18.43 -1.78
C GLY A 55 7.23 -18.15 -2.56
N VAL A 56 7.04 -18.05 -3.87
CA VAL A 56 8.04 -17.58 -4.82
C VAL A 56 7.50 -16.34 -5.51
N TRP A 57 8.31 -15.29 -5.51
CA TRP A 57 7.99 -14.03 -6.18
C TRP A 57 9.02 -13.74 -7.26
N THR A 58 8.57 -13.22 -8.39
CA THR A 58 9.43 -12.74 -9.47
C THR A 58 9.19 -11.26 -9.72
N GLU A 59 10.25 -10.56 -10.11
CA GLU A 59 10.17 -9.18 -10.57
C GLU A 59 9.12 -9.03 -11.68
N ASN A 60 8.25 -8.02 -11.56
CA ASN A 60 7.15 -7.74 -12.47
C ASN A 60 7.11 -6.28 -12.95
N ASN A 61 7.64 -5.36 -12.15
CA ASN A 61 7.69 -3.94 -12.47
C ASN A 61 9.12 -3.43 -12.23
N THR A 62 9.89 -3.34 -13.33
CA THR A 62 11.30 -2.92 -13.33
C THR A 62 11.48 -1.44 -12.98
N ILE A 63 10.51 -0.58 -13.30
CA ILE A 63 10.54 0.84 -12.93
C ILE A 63 10.66 0.96 -11.41
N ARG A 64 9.86 0.20 -10.66
CA ARG A 64 9.86 0.22 -9.20
C ARG A 64 10.94 -0.64 -8.57
N SER A 65 11.15 -1.87 -9.05
CA SER A 65 12.13 -2.79 -8.46
C SER A 65 13.58 -2.38 -8.70
N ARG A 66 13.85 -1.58 -9.74
CA ARG A 66 15.20 -1.12 -10.13
C ARG A 66 15.37 0.39 -10.03
N TYR A 67 14.43 1.08 -9.38
CA TYR A 67 14.57 2.52 -9.15
C TYR A 67 15.84 2.82 -8.36
N SER A 68 16.72 3.66 -8.92
CA SER A 68 18.10 3.84 -8.45
C SER A 68 18.20 4.50 -7.07
N LYS A 69 17.16 5.22 -6.63
CA LYS A 69 17.13 5.93 -5.34
C LYS A 69 16.46 5.14 -4.21
N GLN A 70 16.11 3.86 -4.41
CA GLN A 70 15.43 3.04 -3.41
C GLN A 70 16.14 3.06 -2.05
N GLU A 71 17.44 2.76 -2.02
CA GLU A 71 18.17 2.66 -0.74
C GLU A 71 18.29 4.01 -0.03
N ALA A 72 18.47 5.11 -0.78
CA ALA A 72 18.49 6.45 -0.21
C ALA A 72 17.14 6.79 0.44
N ILE A 73 16.03 6.47 -0.23
CA ILE A 73 14.68 6.70 0.33
C ILE A 73 14.45 5.78 1.54
N ASN A 74 14.83 4.50 1.46
CA ASN A 74 14.73 3.56 2.58
C ASN A 74 15.42 4.12 3.82
N ALA A 75 16.67 4.58 3.69
CA ALA A 75 17.46 5.11 4.78
C ALA A 75 16.79 6.34 5.42
N ILE A 76 16.38 7.32 4.61
CA ILE A 76 15.76 8.56 5.10
C ILE A 76 14.46 8.27 5.84
N VAL A 77 13.57 7.45 5.26
CA VAL A 77 12.25 7.18 5.85
C VAL A 77 12.37 6.31 7.09
N ASN A 78 13.27 5.31 7.08
CA ASN A 78 13.51 4.48 8.25
C ASN A 78 14.10 5.29 9.40
N GLN A 79 15.08 6.16 9.13
CA GLN A 79 15.65 7.05 10.14
C GLN A 79 14.58 7.97 10.73
N TYR A 80 13.80 8.62 9.88
CA TYR A 80 12.70 9.50 10.34
C TYR A 80 11.65 8.75 11.17
N GLN A 81 11.29 7.53 10.76
CA GLN A 81 10.35 6.69 11.49
C GLN A 81 10.85 6.36 12.90
N VAL A 82 12.13 6.02 13.04
CA VAL A 82 12.77 5.70 14.32
C VAL A 82 12.90 6.94 15.20
N ASP A 83 13.47 8.03 14.68
CA ASP A 83 13.75 9.25 15.44
C ASP A 83 12.48 9.90 16.01
N ASN A 84 11.35 9.73 15.33
CA ASN A 84 10.07 10.31 15.72
C ASN A 84 9.12 9.28 16.38
N ALA A 85 9.61 8.06 16.68
CA ALA A 85 8.83 6.99 17.29
C ALA A 85 7.48 6.71 16.57
N ILE A 86 7.45 6.85 15.25
CA ILE A 86 6.23 6.67 14.45
C ILE A 86 5.95 5.17 14.34
N ALA A 87 4.77 4.71 14.74
CA ALA A 87 4.46 3.27 14.72
C ALA A 87 4.63 2.64 13.32
N GLY A 88 4.09 3.29 12.30
CA GLY A 88 4.33 2.91 10.91
C GLY A 88 4.06 4.06 9.95
N VAL A 89 4.83 4.11 8.87
CA VAL A 89 4.74 5.14 7.81
C VAL A 89 4.89 4.46 6.45
N SER A 90 4.15 4.94 5.46
CA SER A 90 4.24 4.46 4.09
C SER A 90 4.45 5.60 3.12
N VAL A 91 5.29 5.37 2.11
CA VAL A 91 5.73 6.38 1.15
C VAL A 91 5.58 5.83 -0.26
N ALA A 92 5.00 6.64 -1.14
CA ALA A 92 5.00 6.42 -2.58
C ALA A 92 5.60 7.64 -3.28
N VAL A 93 6.39 7.41 -4.33
CA VAL A 93 6.95 8.47 -5.19
C VAL A 93 6.45 8.27 -6.60
N LEU A 94 5.88 9.34 -7.16
CA LEU A 94 5.39 9.37 -8.53
C LEU A 94 6.32 10.24 -9.39
N GLN A 95 6.70 9.74 -10.56
CA GLN A 95 7.51 10.48 -11.53
C GLN A 95 7.00 10.14 -12.94
N GLY A 96 6.66 11.18 -13.72
CA GLY A 96 6.16 11.00 -15.10
C GLY A 96 4.93 10.08 -15.18
N GLY A 97 3.98 10.22 -14.25
CA GLY A 97 2.76 9.40 -14.18
C GLY A 97 2.96 7.98 -13.64
N ASN A 98 4.18 7.56 -13.33
CA ASN A 98 4.48 6.21 -12.83
C ASN A 98 4.81 6.23 -11.34
N VAL A 99 4.34 5.24 -10.59
CA VAL A 99 4.81 4.97 -9.22
C VAL A 99 6.19 4.31 -9.31
N VAL A 100 7.24 5.10 -9.10
CA VAL A 100 8.64 4.66 -9.17
C VAL A 100 9.16 4.07 -7.87
N TYR A 101 8.49 4.34 -6.75
CA TYR A 101 8.83 3.82 -5.44
C TYR A 101 7.58 3.67 -4.59
N GLN A 102 7.51 2.58 -3.81
CA GLN A 102 6.46 2.35 -2.83
C GLN A 102 7.00 1.44 -1.71
N ARG A 103 6.88 1.85 -0.45
CA ARG A 103 7.26 1.04 0.73
C ARG A 103 6.47 1.46 1.95
N GLY A 104 6.28 0.53 2.89
CA GLY A 104 5.97 0.84 4.28
C GLY A 104 7.14 0.52 5.22
N PHE A 105 7.17 1.21 6.35
CA PHE A 105 8.18 1.13 7.41
C PHE A 105 7.48 1.04 8.76
N GLY A 106 8.03 0.25 9.68
CA GLY A 106 7.41 -0.01 10.97
C GLY A 106 6.20 -0.95 10.88
N GLU A 107 5.24 -0.75 11.77
CA GLU A 107 4.11 -1.65 12.02
C GLU A 107 2.79 -0.91 11.85
N ALA A 108 1.89 -1.47 11.05
CA ALA A 108 0.51 -1.02 10.96
C ALA A 108 -0.30 -1.46 12.19
N ASP A 109 0.08 -2.60 12.78
CA ASP A 109 -0.52 -3.14 14.01
C ASP A 109 0.55 -3.95 14.75
N LYS A 110 1.00 -3.41 15.89
CA LYS A 110 2.07 -4.02 16.71
C LYS A 110 1.63 -5.32 17.35
N LEU A 111 0.39 -5.36 17.88
CA LEU A 111 -0.13 -6.53 18.60
C LEU A 111 -0.31 -7.71 17.66
N ALA A 112 -0.72 -7.45 16.42
CA ALA A 112 -0.86 -8.47 15.39
C ALA A 112 0.42 -8.72 14.58
N ASN A 113 1.55 -8.05 14.89
CA ASN A 113 2.80 -8.09 14.13
C ASN A 113 2.60 -7.86 12.61
N LYS A 114 1.69 -6.94 12.24
CA LYS A 114 1.44 -6.58 10.85
C LYS A 114 2.33 -5.41 10.48
N LYS A 115 3.19 -5.60 9.48
CA LYS A 115 4.07 -4.54 8.98
C LYS A 115 3.27 -3.54 8.16
N ALA A 116 3.64 -2.27 8.27
CA ALA A 116 3.15 -1.24 7.38
C ALA A 116 3.62 -1.53 5.94
N HIS A 117 2.81 -1.16 4.97
CA HIS A 117 3.10 -1.34 3.54
C HIS A 117 2.44 -0.20 2.74
N GLY A 118 2.79 -0.08 1.46
CA GLY A 118 2.33 1.01 0.58
C GLY A 118 0.82 1.05 0.31
N LYS A 119 0.06 0.08 0.83
CA LYS A 119 -1.41 0.05 0.78
C LYS A 119 -2.05 -0.01 2.18
N SER A 120 -1.28 0.23 3.24
CA SER A 120 -1.85 0.40 4.58
C SER A 120 -2.77 1.62 4.59
N VAL A 121 -3.92 1.50 5.24
CA VAL A 121 -4.91 2.58 5.33
C VAL A 121 -4.61 3.42 6.57
N TYR A 122 -4.60 4.74 6.39
CA TYR A 122 -4.31 5.71 7.44
C TYR A 122 -5.46 6.73 7.53
N LEU A 123 -5.66 7.30 8.71
CA LEU A 123 -6.48 8.50 8.86
C LEU A 123 -5.71 9.70 8.32
N ILE A 124 -6.21 10.30 7.24
CA ILE A 124 -5.49 11.35 6.49
C ILE A 124 -5.63 12.77 7.06
N ALA A 125 -6.44 12.95 8.11
CA ALA A 125 -6.64 14.21 8.83
C ALA A 125 -6.90 15.40 7.88
N SER A 126 -6.16 16.51 8.02
CA SER A 126 -6.38 17.72 7.23
C SER A 126 -6.09 17.58 5.73
N ILE A 127 -5.52 16.47 5.26
CA ILE A 127 -5.45 16.18 3.81
C ILE A 127 -6.86 16.09 3.21
N SER A 128 -7.88 15.70 4.01
CA SER A 128 -9.28 15.71 3.59
C SER A 128 -9.77 17.09 3.09
N LYS A 129 -9.16 18.20 3.54
CA LYS A 129 -9.52 19.54 3.08
C LYS A 129 -9.19 19.76 1.60
N VAL A 130 -8.13 19.12 1.09
CA VAL A 130 -7.78 19.19 -0.34
C VAL A 130 -8.85 18.49 -1.17
N ILE A 131 -9.35 17.35 -0.70
CA ILE A 131 -10.45 16.62 -1.35
C ILE A 131 -11.72 17.48 -1.36
N GLY A 132 -12.13 17.99 -0.20
CA GLY A 132 -13.31 18.85 -0.07
C GLY A 132 -13.20 20.14 -0.90
N GLY A 133 -12.03 20.78 -0.89
CA GLY A 133 -11.76 21.97 -1.70
C GLY A 133 -11.81 21.69 -3.20
N THR A 134 -11.30 20.54 -3.65
CA THR A 134 -11.37 20.12 -5.06
C THR A 134 -12.82 19.90 -5.50
N LEU A 135 -13.63 19.27 -4.64
CA LEU A 135 -15.06 19.11 -4.88
C LEU A 135 -15.77 20.47 -4.97
N ALA A 136 -15.49 21.39 -4.05
CA ALA A 136 -16.05 22.74 -4.07
C ALA A 136 -15.69 23.48 -5.37
N ALA A 137 -14.42 23.43 -5.79
CA ALA A 137 -13.97 24.05 -7.05
C ALA A 137 -14.65 23.42 -8.28
N LYS A 138 -14.87 22.10 -8.29
CA LYS A 138 -15.63 21.43 -9.36
C LYS A 138 -17.09 21.90 -9.39
N LEU A 139 -17.76 21.96 -8.23
CA LEU A 139 -19.13 22.43 -8.12
C LEU A 139 -19.28 23.89 -8.58
N GLU A 140 -18.30 24.73 -8.27
CA GLU A 140 -18.26 26.11 -8.75
C GLU A 140 -18.12 26.18 -10.27
N ALA A 141 -17.17 25.43 -10.85
CA ALA A 141 -16.98 25.36 -12.30
C ALA A 141 -18.22 24.83 -13.05
N GLU A 142 -19.01 23.96 -12.39
CA GLU A 142 -20.28 23.44 -12.90
C GLU A 142 -21.48 24.36 -12.63
N GLY A 143 -21.26 25.52 -12.00
CA GLY A 143 -22.31 26.50 -11.68
C GLY A 143 -23.23 26.08 -10.53
N GLN A 144 -22.89 25.02 -9.80
CA GLN A 144 -23.67 24.47 -8.67
C GLN A 144 -23.30 25.11 -7.33
N LEU A 145 -22.12 25.72 -7.24
CA LEU A 145 -21.67 26.50 -6.08
C LEU A 145 -21.24 27.89 -6.54
N LYS A 146 -21.47 28.92 -5.73
CA LYS A 146 -21.02 30.29 -5.98
C LYS A 146 -20.81 31.01 -4.67
N ASP A 147 -20.08 32.11 -4.71
CA ASP A 147 -19.98 32.99 -3.55
C ASP A 147 -21.37 33.45 -3.10
N GLY A 148 -21.60 33.44 -1.79
CA GLY A 148 -22.90 33.71 -1.20
C GLY A 148 -23.94 32.58 -1.32
N THR A 149 -23.61 31.39 -1.84
CA THR A 149 -24.51 30.22 -1.75
C THR A 149 -24.84 29.94 -0.28
N ALA A 150 -26.11 30.07 0.09
CA ALA A 150 -26.58 29.78 1.43
C ALA A 150 -26.45 28.28 1.73
N VAL A 151 -25.78 27.96 2.83
CA VAL A 151 -25.70 26.60 3.35
C VAL A 151 -26.74 26.44 4.46
N SER A 152 -27.75 25.60 4.22
CA SER A 152 -28.74 25.21 5.23
C SER A 152 -28.53 23.73 5.55
N LEU A 153 -28.20 23.43 6.80
CA LEU A 153 -28.00 22.07 7.30
C LEU A 153 -29.10 21.77 8.32
N ASP A 154 -29.93 20.78 8.02
CA ASP A 154 -30.82 20.19 9.03
C ASP A 154 -30.00 19.21 9.88
N LEU A 155 -29.51 19.70 11.02
CA LEU A 155 -28.71 18.91 11.96
C LEU A 155 -29.53 17.83 12.69
N THR A 156 -30.85 17.80 12.51
CA THR A 156 -31.69 16.71 13.03
C THR A 156 -31.69 15.48 12.10
N GLN A 157 -31.24 15.64 10.85
CA GLN A 157 -31.10 14.55 9.90
C GLN A 157 -29.70 13.95 9.93
N PRO A 158 -29.57 12.61 9.91
CA PRO A 158 -28.26 11.97 9.81
C PRO A 158 -27.60 12.31 8.46
N THR A 159 -26.27 12.41 8.46
CA THR A 159 -25.49 12.82 7.28
C THR A 159 -25.73 11.90 6.07
N THR A 160 -26.11 10.64 6.31
CA THR A 160 -26.52 9.66 5.29
C THR A 160 -27.67 10.14 4.42
N ASN A 161 -28.57 10.97 4.94
CA ASN A 161 -29.71 11.48 4.18
C ASN A 161 -29.31 12.50 3.10
N PHE A 162 -28.12 13.10 3.23
CA PHE A 162 -27.57 14.04 2.26
C PHE A 162 -26.68 13.36 1.22
N LEU A 163 -26.41 12.05 1.35
CA LEU A 163 -25.67 11.28 0.38
C LEU A 163 -26.67 10.60 -0.58
N ALA A 164 -26.80 11.13 -1.80
CA ALA A 164 -27.42 10.38 -2.89
C ALA A 164 -26.47 9.25 -3.30
N ILE A 165 -26.53 8.11 -2.60
CA ILE A 165 -25.79 6.90 -2.99
C ILE A 165 -26.54 6.31 -4.18
N PRO A 166 -25.94 6.28 -5.39
CA PRO A 166 -26.57 5.63 -6.53
C PRO A 166 -26.85 4.17 -6.15
N ARG A 167 -28.09 3.72 -6.32
CA ARG A 167 -28.39 2.30 -6.26
C ARG A 167 -27.93 1.69 -7.58
N GLU A 168 -26.96 0.79 -7.52
CA GLU A 168 -26.69 -0.15 -8.62
C GLU A 168 -27.86 -1.13 -8.77
#